data_AF-B4ZAS8-F1
#
_entry.id   AF-B4ZAS8-F1
#
_cell.length_a   1.000
_cell.length_b   1.000
_cell.length_c   1.000
_cell.angle_alpha   90.00
_cell.angle_beta   90.00
_cell.angle_gamma   90.00
#
_symmetry.space_group_name_H-M   'P 1'
#
loop_
_entity.id
_entity.type
_entity.pdbx_description
1 polymer ?
#
loop_
_entity_poly.entity_id
_entity_poly.type
_entity_poly.pdbx_seq_one_letter_code
_entity_poly.pdbx_strand_id
1 'polypeptide(L)'
;KFAAKGDAQLSPAERAKKVEDMMKKLWGDRYFDPATGKFSKSATSPDGKKLPRTFCQLILDPIFKVFDAIMNFKKEEAAKLIEKLDIKLDSEDKDKEGKPLLKAVMRRWLPAGDALLQMITIHLPSPVTAQKYRCELLYEGPPDDE
;
A
#
# COMPACT_ATOMS: atom_id res chain seq x y z
N LYS A 1 -13.07 -3.44 -3.49
CA LYS A 1 -14.38 -3.28 -2.82
C LYS A 1 -14.28 -3.39 -1.28
N PHE A 2 -13.50 -2.51 -0.64
CA PHE A 2 -13.46 -2.34 0.83
C PHE A 2 -14.13 -1.01 1.24
N ALA A 3 -15.20 -0.63 0.54
CA ALA A 3 -16.04 0.48 0.92
C ALA A 3 -17.30 -0.10 1.56
N ALA A 4 -17.52 0.21 2.83
CA ALA A 4 -18.75 -0.11 3.53
C ALA A 4 -19.94 0.50 2.78
N LYS A 5 -21.00 -0.30 2.59
CA LYS A 5 -22.31 0.19 2.15
C LYS A 5 -22.79 1.24 3.16
N GLY A 6 -23.01 2.46 2.67
CA GLY A 6 -23.51 3.59 3.45
C GLY A 6 -23.06 4.89 2.81
N ASP A 7 -23.92 5.45 1.95
CA ASP A 7 -23.79 6.81 1.40
C ASP A 7 -24.01 7.87 2.48
N ALA A 8 -23.13 7.88 3.49
CA ALA A 8 -22.82 9.08 4.24
C ALA A 8 -21.49 9.58 3.67
N GLN A 9 -21.54 10.70 2.95
CA GLN A 9 -20.37 11.33 2.36
C GLN A 9 -19.45 11.82 3.49
N LEU A 10 -18.60 10.92 4.00
CA LEU A 10 -17.63 11.20 5.06
C LEU A 10 -16.83 12.45 4.71
N SER A 11 -16.70 13.36 5.67
CA SER A 11 -15.90 14.57 5.51
C SER A 11 -14.43 14.20 5.25
N PRO A 12 -13.65 15.08 4.60
CA PRO A 12 -12.23 14.84 4.34
C PRO A 12 -11.44 14.45 5.60
N ALA A 13 -11.73 15.09 6.73
CA ALA A 13 -11.09 14.82 8.02
C ALA A 13 -11.42 13.42 8.56
N GLU A 14 -12.68 12.98 8.47
CA GLU A 14 -13.08 11.64 8.90
C GLU A 14 -12.49 10.54 8.01
N ARG A 15 -12.34 10.81 6.71
CA ARG A 15 -11.65 9.92 5.78
C ARG A 15 -10.18 9.79 6.15
N ALA A 16 -9.49 10.90 6.39
CA ALA A 16 -8.08 10.91 6.80
C ALA A 16 -7.87 10.12 8.10
N LYS A 17 -8.69 10.36 9.12
CA LYS A 17 -8.63 9.62 10.38
C LYS A 17 -8.82 8.12 10.20
N LYS A 18 -9.80 7.69 9.38
CA LYS A 18 -10.01 6.27 9.06
C LYS A 18 -8.81 5.65 8.34
N VAL A 19 -8.15 6.39 7.46
CA VAL A 19 -6.92 5.94 6.78
C VAL A 19 -5.80 5.74 7.79
N GLU A 20 -5.55 6.71 8.67
CA GLU A 20 -4.53 6.57 9.72
C GLU A 20 -4.79 5.39 10.66
N ASP A 21 -6.04 5.21 11.10
CA ASP A 21 -6.43 4.09 11.96
C ASP A 21 -6.30 2.74 11.25
N MET A 22 -6.51 2.70 9.93
CA MET A 22 -6.26 1.51 9.11
C MET A 22 -4.76 1.24 8.99
N MET A 23 -3.94 2.26 8.71
CA MET A 23 -2.48 2.12 8.58
C MET A 23 -1.84 1.51 9.83
N LYS A 24 -2.31 1.91 11.02
CA LYS A 24 -1.86 1.33 12.32
C LYS A 24 -2.23 -0.15 12.49
N LYS A 25 -3.19 -0.68 11.73
CA LYS A 25 -3.62 -2.08 11.75
C LYS A 25 -2.96 -2.93 10.67
N LEU A 26 -2.35 -2.30 9.66
CA LEU A 26 -1.67 -2.96 8.56
C LEU A 26 -0.25 -3.42 8.89
N TRP A 27 0.28 -3.12 10.10
CA TRP A 27 1.64 -3.53 10.48
C TRP A 27 1.69 -4.15 11.88
N GLY A 28 2.78 -4.87 12.15
CA GLY A 28 3.03 -5.57 13.42
C GLY A 28 2.17 -6.83 13.62
N ASP A 29 1.99 -7.23 14.88
CA ASP A 29 1.16 -8.39 15.30
C ASP A 29 -0.33 -8.02 15.29
N ARG A 30 -0.84 -7.71 14.09
CA ARG A 30 -2.24 -7.42 13.82
C ARG A 30 -2.79 -8.44 12.86
N TYR A 31 -3.97 -8.95 13.16
CA TYR A 31 -4.64 -10.02 12.42
C TYR A 31 -6.04 -9.57 12.03
N PHE A 32 -6.48 -9.94 10.83
CA PHE A 32 -7.82 -9.62 10.34
C PHE A 32 -8.60 -10.92 10.19
N ASP A 33 -9.77 -11.00 10.81
CA ASP A 33 -10.67 -12.13 10.64
C ASP A 33 -11.68 -11.79 9.54
N PRO A 34 -11.61 -12.43 8.35
CA PRO A 34 -12.54 -12.15 7.26
C PRO A 34 -13.96 -12.65 7.52
N ALA A 35 -14.18 -13.57 8.47
CA ALA A 35 -15.51 -14.04 8.84
C ALA A 35 -16.25 -13.03 9.70
N THR A 36 -15.55 -12.41 10.65
CA THR A 36 -16.15 -11.41 11.56
C THR A 36 -15.93 -9.96 11.11
N GLY A 37 -15.01 -9.72 10.17
CA GLY A 37 -14.59 -8.39 9.72
C GLY A 37 -13.83 -7.59 10.78
N LYS A 38 -13.34 -8.23 11.84
CA LYS A 38 -12.69 -7.58 12.99
C LYS A 38 -11.18 -7.74 12.95
N PHE A 39 -10.50 -6.72 13.46
CA PHE A 39 -9.05 -6.76 13.69
C PHE A 39 -8.76 -7.22 15.12
N SER A 40 -7.78 -8.09 15.26
CA SER A 40 -7.33 -8.65 16.53
C SER A 40 -5.81 -8.51 16.68
N LYS A 41 -5.33 -8.58 17.92
CA LYS A 41 -3.91 -8.80 18.23
C LYS A 41 -3.57 -10.28 18.44
N SER A 42 -4.59 -11.13 18.53
CA SER A 42 -4.43 -12.58 18.64
C SER A 42 -4.19 -13.19 17.27
N ALA A 43 -3.20 -14.07 17.17
CA ALA A 43 -2.90 -14.86 15.98
C ALA A 43 -3.95 -15.96 15.70
N THR A 44 -4.94 -16.11 16.57
CA THR A 44 -6.02 -17.09 16.47
C THR A 44 -7.38 -16.40 16.50
N SER A 45 -8.23 -16.78 15.54
CA SER A 45 -9.66 -16.45 15.52
C SER A 45 -10.36 -17.10 16.74
N PRO A 46 -11.53 -16.59 17.18
CA PRO A 46 -12.35 -17.25 18.21
C PRO A 46 -12.64 -18.73 17.92
N ASP A 47 -12.64 -19.11 16.64
CA ASP A 47 -12.87 -20.48 16.17
C ASP A 47 -11.58 -21.35 16.18
N GLY A 48 -10.49 -20.87 16.78
CA GLY A 48 -9.21 -21.59 16.88
C GLY A 48 -8.36 -21.62 15.60
N LYS A 49 -8.82 -20.99 14.51
CA LYS A 49 -8.06 -20.91 13.25
C LYS A 49 -6.92 -19.91 13.36
N LYS A 50 -5.72 -20.30 12.90
CA LYS A 50 -4.58 -19.40 12.79
C LYS A 50 -4.85 -18.36 11.70
N LEU A 51 -4.81 -17.08 12.07
CA LEU A 51 -4.99 -15.97 11.15
C LEU A 51 -3.64 -15.51 10.60
N PRO A 52 -3.52 -15.25 9.29
CA PRO A 52 -2.37 -14.56 8.74
C PRO A 52 -2.32 -13.11 9.25
N ARG A 53 -1.12 -12.52 9.24
CA ARG A 53 -0.97 -11.09 9.53
C ARG A 53 -1.83 -10.29 8.56
N THR A 54 -2.42 -9.21 9.06
CA THR A 54 -3.31 -8.32 8.30
C THR A 54 -2.64 -7.85 7.00
N PHE A 55 -1.36 -7.44 7.08
CA PHE A 55 -0.59 -7.03 5.91
C PHE A 55 -0.53 -8.12 4.85
N CYS A 56 -0.19 -9.35 5.27
CA CYS A 56 -0.06 -10.46 4.36
C CYS A 56 -1.38 -10.73 3.65
N GLN A 57 -2.47 -10.82 4.42
CA GLN A 57 -3.78 -11.16 3.88
C GLN A 57 -4.37 -10.08 2.96
N LEU A 58 -4.25 -8.80 3.33
CA LEU A 58 -4.93 -7.72 2.64
C LEU A 58 -4.07 -7.05 1.57
N ILE A 59 -2.74 -7.12 1.67
CA ILE A 59 -1.81 -6.43 0.76
C ILE A 59 -0.97 -7.44 -0.03
N LEU A 60 -0.21 -8.33 0.62
CA LEU A 60 0.71 -9.24 -0.10
C LEU A 60 -0.02 -10.32 -0.89
N ASP A 61 -1.03 -10.97 -0.31
CA ASP A 61 -1.74 -12.08 -0.96
C ASP A 61 -2.41 -11.64 -2.27
N PRO A 62 -3.09 -10.47 -2.37
CA PRO A 62 -3.56 -9.94 -3.65
C PRO A 62 -2.43 -9.70 -4.66
N ILE A 63 -1.28 -9.17 -4.22
CA ILE A 63 -0.13 -8.93 -5.09
C ILE A 63 0.38 -10.25 -5.66
N PHE A 64 0.58 -11.26 -4.81
CA PHE A 64 1.04 -12.58 -5.26
C PHE A 64 0.04 -13.26 -6.20
N LYS A 65 -1.26 -13.12 -5.95
CA LYS A 65 -2.29 -13.66 -6.87
C LYS A 65 -2.24 -13.02 -8.25
N VAL A 66 -2.04 -11.69 -8.33
CA VAL A 66 -1.87 -11.01 -9.62
C VAL A 66 -0.60 -11.46 -10.32
N PHE A 67 0.51 -11.56 -9.59
CA PHE A 67 1.78 -12.08 -10.13
C PHE A 67 1.62 -13.50 -10.68
N ASP A 68 1.06 -14.41 -9.89
CA ASP A 68 0.84 -15.80 -10.27
C ASP A 68 -0.08 -15.92 -11.50
N ALA A 69 -1.21 -15.22 -11.51
CA ALA A 69 -2.16 -15.26 -12.61
C ALA A 69 -1.54 -14.77 -13.93
N ILE A 70 -0.73 -13.70 -13.90
CA ILE A 70 -0.10 -13.14 -15.10
C ILE A 70 1.09 -13.99 -15.56
N MET A 71 1.98 -14.38 -14.64
CA MET A 71 3.22 -15.12 -14.98
C MET A 71 2.96 -16.56 -15.40
N ASN A 72 1.89 -17.17 -14.90
CA ASN A 72 1.45 -18.52 -15.29
C ASN A 72 0.34 -18.50 -16.35
N PHE A 73 0.18 -17.38 -17.08
CA PHE A 73 -0.72 -17.25 -18.24
C PHE A 73 -2.18 -17.64 -17.99
N LYS A 74 -2.68 -17.44 -16.76
CA LYS A 74 -4.08 -17.67 -16.38
C LYS A 74 -4.95 -16.49 -16.82
N LYS A 75 -5.12 -16.31 -18.13
CA LYS A 75 -5.70 -15.10 -18.75
C LYS A 75 -7.06 -14.69 -18.18
N GLU A 76 -7.99 -15.64 -18.00
CA GLU A 76 -9.31 -15.34 -17.43
C GLU A 76 -9.23 -14.88 -15.97
N GLU A 77 -8.37 -15.52 -15.17
CA GLU A 77 -8.17 -15.16 -13.77
C GLU A 77 -7.51 -13.77 -13.66
N ALA A 78 -6.48 -13.52 -14.46
CA ALA A 78 -5.81 -12.23 -14.54
C ALA A 78 -6.78 -11.12 -14.92
N ALA A 79 -7.62 -11.32 -15.95
CA ALA A 79 -8.63 -10.35 -16.38
C ALA A 79 -9.64 -10.05 -15.26
N LYS A 80 -10.17 -11.08 -14.59
CA LYS A 80 -11.09 -10.92 -13.44
C LYS A 80 -10.43 -10.19 -12.28
N LEU A 81 -9.15 -10.44 -12.01
CA LEU A 81 -8.40 -9.75 -10.95
C LEU A 81 -8.16 -8.27 -11.30
N ILE A 82 -7.74 -7.98 -12.53
CA ILE A 82 -7.53 -6.61 -13.03
C ILE A 82 -8.83 -5.79 -12.92
N GLU A 83 -9.97 -6.37 -13.31
CA GLU A 83 -11.28 -5.73 -13.19
C GLU A 83 -11.69 -5.55 -11.72
N LYS A 84 -11.53 -6.58 -10.89
CA LYS A 84 -11.90 -6.53 -9.46
C LYS A 84 -11.08 -5.51 -8.65
N LEU A 85 -9.84 -5.28 -9.07
CA LEU A 85 -8.93 -4.28 -8.50
C LEU A 85 -9.09 -2.89 -9.14
N ASP A 86 -10.00 -2.74 -10.11
CA ASP A 86 -10.28 -1.48 -10.83
C ASP A 86 -9.04 -0.90 -11.52
N ILE A 87 -8.21 -1.78 -12.10
CA ILE A 87 -6.98 -1.38 -12.79
C ILE A 87 -7.30 -1.10 -14.25
N LYS A 88 -7.24 0.18 -14.65
CA LYS A 88 -7.56 0.62 -16.01
C LYS A 88 -6.34 0.46 -16.93
N LEU A 89 -6.35 -0.56 -17.78
CA LEU A 89 -5.36 -0.76 -18.84
C LEU A 89 -5.83 -0.12 -20.15
N ASP A 90 -4.89 0.43 -20.92
CA ASP A 90 -5.13 0.83 -22.30
C ASP A 90 -5.18 -0.41 -23.22
N SER A 91 -5.61 -0.22 -24.47
CA SER A 91 -5.75 -1.31 -25.44
C SER A 91 -4.41 -2.02 -25.69
N GLU A 92 -3.32 -1.26 -25.79
CA GLU A 92 -1.99 -1.79 -26.04
C GLU A 92 -1.46 -2.66 -24.88
N ASP A 93 -1.73 -2.28 -23.63
CA ASP A 93 -1.32 -3.08 -22.47
C ASP A 93 -2.17 -4.32 -22.27
N LYS A 94 -3.42 -4.34 -22.76
CA LYS A 94 -4.28 -5.54 -22.69
C LYS A 94 -3.79 -6.67 -23.58
N ASP A 95 -3.12 -6.34 -24.68
CA ASP A 95 -2.56 -7.33 -25.61
C ASP A 95 -1.19 -7.86 -25.16
N LYS A 96 -0.59 -7.26 -24.10
CA LYS A 96 0.66 -7.73 -23.53
C LYS A 96 0.43 -8.99 -22.69
N GLU A 97 1.49 -9.78 -22.55
CA GLU A 97 1.48 -10.99 -21.74
C GLU A 97 2.72 -11.08 -20.85
N GLY A 98 2.68 -11.97 -19.86
CA GLY A 98 3.78 -12.25 -18.95
C GLY A 98 4.35 -10.99 -18.28
N LYS A 99 5.68 -10.86 -18.28
CA LYS A 99 6.39 -9.79 -17.58
C LYS A 99 6.03 -8.36 -18.07
N PRO A 100 5.88 -8.10 -19.39
CA PRO A 100 5.34 -6.82 -19.88
C PRO A 100 3.97 -6.44 -19.29
N LEU A 101 2.99 -7.34 -19.31
CA LEU A 101 1.66 -7.09 -18.74
C LEU A 101 1.73 -6.83 -17.24
N LEU A 102 2.52 -7.64 -16.52
CA LEU A 102 2.71 -7.48 -15.09
C LEU A 102 3.25 -6.10 -14.72
N LYS A 103 4.26 -5.60 -15.46
CA LYS A 103 4.80 -4.24 -15.25
C LYS A 103 3.73 -3.17 -15.48
N ALA A 104 2.92 -3.30 -16.52
CA ALA A 104 1.86 -2.36 -16.84
C ALA A 104 0.77 -2.31 -15.76
N VAL A 105 0.36 -3.49 -15.27
CA VAL A 105 -0.62 -3.64 -14.17
C VAL A 105 -0.07 -3.04 -12.88
N MET A 106 1.15 -3.40 -12.47
CA MET A 106 1.74 -2.93 -11.22
C MET A 106 1.99 -1.43 -11.20
N ARG A 107 2.42 -0.82 -12.32
CA ARG A 107 2.65 0.63 -12.41
C ARG A 107 1.38 1.44 -12.17
N ARG A 108 0.23 0.95 -12.65
CA ARG A 108 -1.05 1.62 -12.48
C ARG A 108 -1.70 1.32 -11.14
N TRP A 109 -1.50 0.11 -10.62
CA TRP A 109 -2.12 -0.31 -9.37
C TRP A 109 -1.42 0.26 -8.14
N LEU A 110 -0.08 0.26 -8.14
CA LEU A 110 0.74 0.68 -7.01
C LEU A 110 1.84 1.65 -7.50
N PRO A 111 1.49 2.92 -7.78
CA PRO A 111 2.44 3.94 -8.23
C PRO A 111 3.42 4.30 -7.10
N ALA A 112 4.54 3.58 -7.04
CA ALA A 112 5.54 3.74 -5.98
C ALA A 112 6.18 5.13 -5.98
N GLY A 113 6.35 5.77 -7.15
CA GLY A 113 6.96 7.10 -7.25
C GLY A 113 6.19 8.16 -6.45
N ASP A 114 4.89 8.25 -6.68
CA ASP A 114 4.03 9.22 -5.98
C ASP A 114 3.96 8.93 -4.48
N ALA A 115 3.83 7.65 -4.12
CA ALA A 115 3.79 7.23 -2.72
C ALA A 115 5.11 7.56 -1.99
N LEU A 116 6.26 7.28 -2.61
CA LEU A 116 7.57 7.59 -2.03
C LEU A 116 7.79 9.10 -1.93
N LEU A 117 7.41 9.87 -2.95
CA LEU A 117 7.54 11.32 -2.93
C LEU A 117 6.71 11.93 -1.79
N GLN A 118 5.46 11.51 -1.62
CA GLN A 118 4.62 11.94 -0.50
C GLN A 118 5.25 11.60 0.86
N MET A 119 5.76 10.37 1.02
CA MET A 119 6.44 9.95 2.25
C MET A 119 7.68 10.80 2.54
N ILE A 120 8.47 11.12 1.51
CA ILE A 120 9.63 12.01 1.64
C ILE A 120 9.18 13.39 2.12
N THR A 121 8.18 13.99 1.48
CA THR A 121 7.68 15.32 1.85
C THR A 121 7.11 15.36 3.27
N ILE A 122 6.48 14.27 3.74
CA ILE A 122 5.89 14.19 5.08
C ILE A 122 6.95 14.01 6.17
N HIS A 123 7.95 13.17 5.91
CA HIS A 123 8.88 12.71 6.97
C HIS A 123 10.25 13.38 6.92
N LEU A 124 10.69 13.92 5.78
CA LEU A 124 11.97 14.62 5.71
C LEU A 124 11.75 16.12 5.97
N PRO A 125 12.54 16.72 6.88
CA PRO A 125 12.53 18.17 7.04
C PRO A 125 13.03 18.85 5.77
N SER A 126 12.57 20.09 5.54
CA SER A 126 13.07 20.90 4.43
C SER A 126 14.60 21.09 4.52
N PRO A 127 15.31 21.24 3.39
CA PRO A 127 16.77 21.46 3.41
C PRO A 127 17.21 22.62 4.31
N VAL A 128 16.44 23.71 4.32
CA VAL A 128 16.71 24.89 5.18
C VAL A 128 16.61 24.54 6.66
N THR A 129 15.63 23.71 7.05
CA THR A 129 15.50 23.22 8.44
C THR A 129 16.59 22.21 8.76
N ALA A 130 16.88 21.30 7.83
CA ALA A 130 17.82 20.22 8.02
C ALA A 130 19.27 20.71 8.14
N GLN A 131 19.61 21.76 7.39
CA GLN A 131 20.96 22.32 7.36
C GLN A 131 21.43 22.76 8.75
N LYS A 132 20.55 23.31 9.58
CA LYS A 132 20.90 23.82 10.92
C LYS A 132 21.55 22.75 11.80
N TYR A 133 20.94 21.57 11.90
CA TYR A 133 21.47 20.48 12.73
C TYR A 133 22.47 19.59 12.00
N ARG A 134 22.50 19.63 10.65
CA ARG A 134 23.46 18.85 9.85
C ARG A 134 24.80 19.55 9.72
N CYS A 135 24.83 20.89 9.67
CA CYS A 135 26.07 21.66 9.54
C CYS A 135 27.04 21.34 10.68
N GLU A 136 26.56 21.32 11.92
CA GLU A 136 27.36 20.98 13.11
C GLU A 136 28.03 19.59 13.04
N LEU A 137 27.44 18.64 12.31
CA LEU A 137 27.96 17.28 12.18
C LEU A 137 28.83 17.09 10.92
N LEU A 138 28.58 17.87 9.87
CA LEU A 138 29.18 17.66 8.54
C LEU A 138 30.27 18.68 8.20
N TYR A 139 30.27 19.84 8.85
CA TYR A 139 31.23 20.92 8.60
C TYR A 139 32.34 20.87 9.64
N GLU A 140 33.58 20.77 9.17
CA GLU A 140 34.78 20.67 10.02
C GLU A 140 35.45 22.03 10.28
N GLY A 141 34.97 23.10 9.63
CA GLY A 141 35.50 24.46 9.79
C GLY A 141 34.88 25.24 10.96
N PRO A 142 35.39 26.45 11.25
CA PRO A 142 34.84 27.31 12.28
C PRO A 142 33.36 27.67 12.01
N PRO A 143 32.50 27.74 13.03
CA PRO A 143 31.08 28.07 12.85
C PRO A 143 30.83 29.51 12.35
N ASP A 144 31.86 30.34 12.33
CA ASP A 144 31.89 31.74 11.89
C ASP A 144 32.59 31.95 10.53
N ASP A 145 32.94 30.88 9.81
CA ASP A 145 33.49 30.97 8.45
C ASP A 145 32.38 31.41 7.46
N GLU A 146 32.62 32.45 6.66
CA GLU A 146 31.68 32.98 5.65
C GLU A 146 31.62 32.15 4.36
#